data_AF-A0A3B0RE31-F1
#
_entry.id   AF-A0A3B0RE31-F1
#
_cell.length_a   1.000
_cell.length_b   1.000
_cell.length_c   1.000
_cell.angle_alpha   90.00
_cell.angle_beta   90.00
_cell.angle_gamma   90.00
#
_symmetry.space_group_name_H-M   'P 1'
#
loop_
_entity.id
_entity.type
_entity.pdbx_description
1 polymer ?
#
loop_
_entity_poly.entity_id
_entity_poly.type
_entity_poly.pdbx_seq_one_letter_code
_entity_poly.pdbx_strand_id
1 'polypeptide(L)' 'MSFNSFGHALRITTWGESHGPALGVVIDGCPPGILLRTADIQTALDKRKPGTSKFV' A
#
# COMPACT_ATOMS: atom_id res chain seq x y z
N MET A 1 16.38 6.71 12.12
CA MET A 1 15.87 5.32 12.01
C MET A 1 14.37 5.39 12.24
N SER A 2 13.55 5.00 11.26
CA SER A 2 12.09 5.06 11.34
C SER A 2 11.51 3.79 11.95
N PHE A 3 10.46 3.92 12.75
CA PHE A 3 9.56 2.81 13.07
C PHE A 3 8.66 2.58 11.84
N ASN A 4 9.17 1.84 10.86
CA ASN A 4 8.48 1.59 9.58
C ASN A 4 7.75 0.24 9.53
N SER A 5 7.76 -0.52 10.63
CA SER A 5 7.15 -1.85 10.73
C SER A 5 6.02 -1.85 11.75
N PHE A 6 4.87 -2.39 11.38
CA PHE A 6 3.69 -2.54 12.23
C PHE A 6 3.14 -3.97 12.17
N GLY A 7 2.74 -4.53 13.31
CA GLY A 7 2.13 -5.86 13.40
C GLY A 7 3.08 -7.01 13.78
N HIS A 8 2.48 -8.15 14.15
CA HIS A 8 3.17 -9.36 14.63
C HIS A 8 2.98 -10.55 13.68
N ALA A 9 1.77 -11.15 13.68
CA ALA A 9 1.44 -12.30 12.82
C ALA A 9 1.20 -11.89 11.37
N LEU A 10 0.49 -10.76 11.16
CA LEU A 10 0.44 -10.04 9.89
C LEU A 10 1.28 -8.78 10.07
N ARG A 11 2.44 -8.71 9.40
CA ARG A 11 3.40 -7.61 9.56
C ARG A 11 3.51 -6.81 8.28
N ILE A 12 3.54 -5.48 8.44
CA ILE A 12 3.60 -4.51 7.35
C ILE A 12 4.84 -3.65 7.56
N THR A 13 5.71 -3.61 6.56
CA THR A 13 6.96 -2.83 6.59
C THR A 13 7.04 -1.91 5.38
N THR A 14 7.06 -0.59 5.58
CA THR A 14 7.10 0.40 4.49
C THR A 14 8.52 0.89 4.20
N TRP A 15 8.74 1.37 2.97
CA TRP A 15 10.00 1.96 2.54
C TRP A 15 9.78 2.95 1.39
N GLY A 16 10.83 3.75 1.13
CA GLY A 16 10.83 4.80 0.12
C GLY A 16 10.46 6.16 0.68
N GLU A 17 10.72 7.18 -0.14
CA GLU A 17 10.51 8.59 0.20
C GLU A 17 9.68 9.27 -0.88
N SER A 18 8.94 10.33 -0.53
CA SER A 18 8.04 11.02 -1.47
C SER A 18 8.73 11.57 -2.72
N HIS A 19 10.01 11.95 -2.61
CA HIS A 19 10.84 12.42 -3.72
C HIS A 19 11.86 11.37 -4.19
N GLY A 20 11.78 10.15 -3.67
CA GLY A 20 12.64 9.05 -4.07
C GLY A 20 12.18 8.42 -5.38
N PRO A 21 12.98 7.48 -5.93
CA PRO A 21 12.65 6.80 -7.19
C PRO A 21 11.41 5.90 -7.09
N ALA A 22 11.05 5.46 -5.88
CA ALA A 22 9.91 4.59 -5.63
C ALA A 22 9.45 4.64 -4.16
N LEU A 23 8.21 4.19 -3.95
CA LEU A 23 7.60 3.89 -2.65
C LEU A 23 7.16 2.43 -2.63
N GLY A 24 7.20 1.78 -1.47
CA GLY A 24 6.80 0.38 -1.38
C GLY A 24 6.50 -0.10 0.03
N VAL A 25 6.00 -1.34 0.07
CA VAL A 25 5.63 -2.04 1.30
C VAL A 25 5.86 -3.53 1.13
N VAL A 26 6.32 -4.19 2.19
CA VAL A 26 6.37 -5.65 2.33
C VAL A 26 5.30 -6.06 3.33
N ILE A 27 4.53 -7.09 2.99
CA ILE A 27 3.47 -7.64 3.84
C ILE A 27 3.78 -9.12 4.09
N ASP A 28 4.09 -9.47 5.33
CA ASP A 28 4.41 -10.82 5.77
C ASP A 28 3.26 -11.43 6.58
N GLY A 29 3.10 -12.76 6.48
CA GLY A 29 2.07 -13.50 7.22
C GLY A 29 0.70 -13.52 6.54
N CYS A 30 0.64 -13.21 5.24
CA CYS A 30 -0.57 -13.36 4.45
C CYS A 30 -0.90 -14.87 4.28
N PRO A 31 -2.12 -15.32 4.62
CA PRO A 31 -2.53 -16.69 4.37
C PRO A 31 -2.46 -17.05 2.88
N PRO A 32 -2.08 -18.29 2.52
CA PRO A 32 -2.10 -18.74 1.13
C PRO A 32 -3.55 -18.85 0.60
N GLY A 33 -3.68 -18.88 -0.72
CA GLY A 33 -4.99 -19.07 -1.39
C GLY A 33 -5.82 -17.80 -1.54
N ILE A 34 -5.33 -16.65 -1.07
CA ILE A 34 -5.96 -15.35 -1.32
C ILE A 34 -5.57 -14.89 -2.72
N LEU A 35 -6.57 -14.76 -3.60
CA LEU A 35 -6.38 -14.16 -4.91
C LEU A 35 -6.09 -12.67 -4.74
N LEU A 36 -4.92 -12.24 -5.21
CA LEU A 36 -4.49 -10.84 -5.18
C LEU A 36 -4.01 -10.43 -6.57
N ARG A 37 -4.61 -9.38 -7.12
CA ARG A 37 -4.23 -8.78 -8.39
C ARG A 37 -3.89 -7.31 -8.18
N THR A 38 -3.06 -6.76 -9.05
CA THR A 38 -2.67 -5.34 -9.00
C THR A 38 -3.87 -4.40 -9.05
N ALA A 39 -4.94 -4.78 -9.78
CA ALA A 39 -6.17 -4.00 -9.86
C ALA A 39 -6.88 -3.83 -8.50
N ASP A 40 -6.78 -4.82 -7.62
CA ASP A 40 -7.40 -4.78 -6.29
C ASP A 40 -6.70 -3.69 -5.44
N ILE A 41 -5.37 -3.56 -5.57
CA ILE A 41 -4.57 -2.50 -4.94
C ILE A 41 -4.84 -1.14 -5.58
N GLN A 42 -4.83 -1.06 -6.91
CA GLN A 42 -5.03 0.20 -7.64
C GLN A 42 -6.39 0.83 -7.33
N THR A 43 -7.45 0.02 -7.26
CA THR A 43 -8.80 0.48 -6.90
C THR A 43 -8.83 1.13 -5.51
N ALA A 44 -8.08 0.57 -4.55
CA ALA A 44 -7.98 1.15 -3.21
C ALA A 44 -7.15 2.44 -3.19
N LEU A 45 -6.09 2.51 -3.99
CA LEU A 45 -5.29 3.74 -4.15
C LEU A 45 -6.08 4.86 -4.81
N ASP A 46 -6.88 4.56 -5.82
CA ASP A 46 -7.67 5.57 -6.55
C ASP A 46 -8.71 6.24 -5.65
N LYS A 47 -9.29 5.51 -4.70
CA LYS A 47 -10.20 6.08 -3.68
C LYS A 47 -9.55 7.14 -2.80
N ARG A 48 -8.22 7.16 -2.68
CA ARG A 48 -7.48 8.14 -1.88
C ARG A 48 -7.24 9.45 -2.63
N LYS A 49 -7.43 9.48 -3.95
CA LYS A 49 -7.22 10.70 -4.75
C LYS A 49 -8.32 11.72 -4.42
N PRO A 50 -7.99 12.90 -3.87
CA PRO A 50 -8.96 13.97 -3.75
C PRO A 50 -9.28 14.52 -5.15
N GLY A 51 -10.56 14.64 -5.51
CA GLY A 51 -10.99 15.24 -6.78
C GLY A 51 -11.45 14.29 -7.88
N THR A 52 -12.49 13.48 -7.63
CA THR A 52 -13.29 12.86 -8.71
C THR A 52 -14.46 13.74 -9.16
N SER A 53 -14.44 15.02 -8.81
CA SER A 53 -15.47 15.96 -9.28
C SER A 53 -15.28 16.19 -10.78
N LYS A 54 -16.32 15.92 -11.58
CA LYS A 54 -16.35 16.28 -13.01
C LYS A 54 -16.45 17.79 -13.26
N PHE A 55 -16.51 18.59 -12.19
CA PHE A 55 -16.81 20.03 -12.22
C PHE A 55 -15.68 20.92 -11.67
N VAL A 56 -14.50 20.35 -11.38
CA VAL A 56 -13.26 21.10 -11.08
C VAL A 56 -12.13 20.54 -11.93
#